data_AF-A0A835RU69-F1
#
_entry.id   AF-A0A835RU69-F1
#
_cell.length_a   1.000
_cell.length_b   1.000
_cell.length_c   1.000
_cell.angle_alpha   90.00
_cell.angle_beta   90.00
_cell.angle_gamma   90.00
#
_symmetry.space_group_name_H-M   'P 1'
#
loop_
_entity.id
_entity.type
_entity.pdbx_description
1 polymer ?
#
loop_
_entity_poly.entity_id
_entity_poly.type
_entity_poly.pdbx_seq_one_letter_code
_entity_poly.pdbx_strand_id
1 'polypeptide(L)'
;MTITIERRQIGGKEFPVDPKELVFDGGFTVPETNAFGQSFRDYDAESERKKAVEEFYRMNHINQSYDFVKRMRKEYGKLDGVEMSIWQCIELLNEFVDESDPDLDEPQIEHLLQTAEAIRKDYPNEDWLHLTGLIHGDTFPVGCAFDDSNVHKKFFEGNPDYNNPKYNTKNGVYSEGCGLDNVLMWGHDDYMYLVAKENKTTLPSAGLFIIRYHSFYPLHKFGAYSHLMSEEDKENLKWLHIFNSAILQFAQQI
;
A
#
# COMPACT_ATOMS: atom_id res chain seq x y z
N MET A 1 -2.32 -25.83 -7.72
CA MET A 1 -3.55 -26.47 -7.21
C MET A 1 -4.71 -25.69 -7.80
N THR A 2 -5.46 -26.29 -8.72
CA THR A 2 -6.49 -25.59 -9.51
C THR A 2 -7.84 -25.71 -8.78
N ILE A 3 -8.41 -24.58 -8.34
CA ILE A 3 -9.78 -24.54 -7.82
C ILE A 3 -10.69 -24.10 -8.96
N THR A 4 -11.51 -25.03 -9.44
CA THR A 4 -12.55 -24.78 -10.45
C THR A 4 -13.80 -24.29 -9.74
N ILE A 5 -14.16 -23.02 -9.93
CA ILE A 5 -15.47 -22.50 -9.49
C ILE A 5 -16.45 -22.65 -10.65
N GLU A 6 -17.52 -23.42 -10.43
CA GLU A 6 -18.57 -23.63 -11.43
C GLU A 6 -19.28 -22.32 -11.79
N ARG A 7 -19.18 -21.92 -13.05
CA ARG A 7 -19.90 -20.76 -13.61
C ARG A 7 -21.37 -21.15 -13.84
N ARG A 8 -22.29 -20.68 -13.00
CA ARG A 8 -23.73 -20.74 -13.31
C ARG A 8 -24.02 -19.82 -14.51
N GLN A 9 -24.57 -20.39 -15.58
CA GLN A 9 -25.10 -19.63 -16.72
C GLN A 9 -26.24 -18.71 -16.26
N ILE A 10 -26.15 -17.42 -16.54
CA ILE A 10 -27.24 -16.46 -16.34
C ILE A 10 -27.86 -16.15 -17.70
N GLY A 11 -29.01 -16.77 -17.97
CA GLY A 11 -29.97 -16.32 -18.96
C GLY A 11 -30.65 -15.03 -18.48
N GLY A 12 -30.88 -14.10 -19.41
CA GLY A 12 -31.26 -12.73 -19.15
C GLY A 12 -32.48 -12.56 -18.25
N LYS A 13 -32.28 -11.77 -17.18
CA LYS A 13 -33.28 -10.94 -16.49
C LYS A 13 -32.51 -9.81 -15.82
N GLU A 14 -32.94 -8.57 -16.05
CA GLU A 14 -32.49 -7.41 -15.28
C GLU A 14 -32.80 -7.66 -13.80
N PHE A 15 -31.77 -7.58 -12.95
CA PHE A 15 -31.92 -7.62 -11.51
C PHE A 15 -31.97 -6.19 -10.98
N PRO A 16 -32.93 -5.85 -10.10
CA PRO A 16 -32.99 -4.54 -9.47
C PRO A 16 -31.73 -4.35 -8.60
N VAL A 17 -31.18 -3.14 -8.65
CA VAL A 17 -30.04 -2.71 -7.82
C VAL A 17 -30.40 -2.92 -6.34
N ASP A 18 -29.64 -3.78 -5.67
CA ASP A 18 -29.77 -4.07 -4.24
C ASP A 18 -29.42 -2.81 -3.42
N PRO A 19 -30.25 -2.38 -2.44
CA PRO A 19 -29.96 -1.22 -1.59
C PRO A 19 -28.72 -1.38 -0.68
N LYS A 20 -28.01 -2.52 -0.73
CA LYS A 20 -26.74 -2.75 -0.02
C LYS A 20 -25.51 -2.42 -0.87
N GLU A 21 -25.50 -1.26 -1.50
CA GLU A 21 -24.21 -0.59 -1.70
C GLU A 21 -23.57 -0.43 -0.31
N LEU A 22 -22.31 -0.79 -0.15
CA LEU A 22 -21.54 -0.47 1.06
C LEU A 22 -21.49 1.05 1.18
N VAL A 23 -22.47 1.61 1.90
CA VAL A 23 -22.51 3.03 2.23
C VAL A 23 -21.41 3.25 3.26
N PHE A 24 -20.38 3.99 2.86
CA PHE A 24 -19.44 4.59 3.81
C PHE A 24 -20.24 5.62 4.62
N ASP A 25 -20.76 5.24 5.80
CA ASP A 25 -21.63 6.10 6.61
C ASP A 25 -20.87 7.24 7.33
N GLY A 26 -19.57 7.40 7.04
CA GLY A 26 -18.71 8.40 7.68
C GLY A 26 -18.38 8.06 9.14
N GLY A 27 -18.75 6.88 9.63
CA GLY A 27 -18.60 6.45 11.01
C GLY A 27 -17.47 5.47 11.24
N PHE A 28 -16.24 5.82 10.84
CA PHE A 28 -15.07 5.13 11.36
C PHE A 28 -13.98 6.15 11.69
N THR A 29 -14.03 6.62 12.93
CA THR A 29 -12.97 7.45 13.48
C THR A 29 -11.86 6.51 13.92
N VAL A 30 -10.75 6.49 13.18
CA VAL A 30 -9.51 5.85 13.64
C VAL A 30 -9.05 6.63 14.88
N PRO A 31 -8.99 6.02 16.08
CA PRO A 31 -8.46 6.70 17.25
C PRO A 31 -7.01 7.12 17.00
N GLU A 32 -6.65 8.35 17.40
CA GLU A 32 -5.27 8.83 17.25
C GLU A 32 -4.27 8.01 18.06
N THR A 33 -4.73 7.23 19.06
CA THR A 33 -3.89 6.49 20.00
C THR A 33 -4.34 5.04 20.22
N ASN A 34 -3.40 4.15 20.55
CA ASN A 34 -3.66 2.77 20.97
C ASN A 34 -4.27 2.68 22.39
N ALA A 35 -4.60 1.47 22.83
CA ALA A 35 -5.16 1.22 24.18
C ALA A 35 -4.23 1.68 25.33
N PHE A 36 -2.96 1.94 25.04
CA PHE A 36 -1.95 2.44 25.96
C PHE A 36 -1.75 3.97 25.86
N GLY A 37 -2.52 4.66 25.01
CA GLY A 37 -2.44 6.11 24.82
C GLY A 37 -1.27 6.58 23.94
N GLN A 38 -0.62 5.68 23.22
CA GLN A 38 0.47 6.01 22.28
C GLN A 38 -0.09 6.25 20.88
N SER A 39 0.40 7.29 20.21
CA SER A 39 0.09 7.55 18.81
C SER A 39 0.75 6.52 17.89
N PHE A 40 0.00 6.02 16.91
CA PHE A 40 0.54 5.14 15.87
C PHE A 40 1.43 5.93 14.92
N ARG A 41 2.56 5.31 14.51
CA ARG A 41 3.50 5.89 13.54
C ARG A 41 4.01 7.27 13.96
N ASP A 42 4.35 7.41 15.24
CA ASP A 42 4.99 8.61 15.75
C ASP A 42 6.50 8.57 15.43
N TYR A 43 6.88 9.17 14.31
CA TYR A 43 8.27 9.27 13.87
C TYR A 43 9.12 10.24 14.72
N ASP A 44 8.49 11.06 15.57
CA ASP A 44 9.17 12.02 16.44
C ASP A 44 9.34 11.49 17.88
N ALA A 45 8.54 10.50 18.29
CA ALA A 45 8.67 9.84 19.59
C ALA A 45 10.07 9.27 19.81
N GLU A 46 10.58 9.43 21.04
CA GLU A 46 11.85 8.80 21.43
C GLU A 46 11.64 7.30 21.60
N SER A 47 12.32 6.51 20.75
CA SER A 47 12.32 5.06 20.77
C SER A 47 13.69 4.51 20.37
N GLU A 48 13.98 3.25 20.73
CA GLU A 48 15.22 2.58 20.29
C GLU A 48 15.27 2.43 18.76
N ARG A 49 14.12 2.40 18.08
CA ARG A 49 14.01 2.27 16.61
C ARG A 49 14.18 3.58 15.86
N LYS A 50 13.98 4.74 16.51
CA LYS A 50 13.96 6.07 15.87
C LYS A 50 15.13 6.31 14.90
N LYS A 51 16.35 5.97 15.32
CA LYS A 51 17.55 6.15 14.50
C LYS A 51 17.58 5.25 13.26
N ALA A 52 17.14 4.00 13.41
CA ALA A 52 17.10 3.05 12.30
C ALA A 52 16.05 3.46 11.27
N VAL A 53 14.85 3.84 11.74
CA VAL A 53 13.76 4.34 10.90
C VAL A 53 14.16 5.63 10.18
N GLU A 54 14.78 6.59 10.89
CA GLU A 54 15.25 7.83 10.28
C GLU A 54 16.31 7.58 9.19
N GLU A 55 17.25 6.67 9.43
CA GLU A 55 18.28 6.28 8.44
C GLU A 55 17.68 5.54 7.25
N PHE A 56 16.70 4.66 7.46
CA PHE A 56 15.94 4.00 6.41
C PHE A 56 15.29 5.03 5.48
N TYR A 57 14.51 5.96 6.04
CA TYR A 57 13.84 6.99 5.25
C TYR A 57 14.84 7.95 4.58
N ARG A 58 15.96 8.26 5.23
CA ARG A 58 17.03 9.06 4.62
C ARG A 58 17.58 8.38 3.37
N MET A 59 17.95 7.11 3.47
CA MET A 59 18.49 6.34 2.35
C MET A 59 17.44 6.14 1.26
N ASN A 60 16.19 5.88 1.65
CA ASN A 60 15.07 5.74 0.74
C ASN A 60 14.85 7.03 -0.08
N HIS A 61 14.67 8.17 0.59
CA HIS A 61 14.38 9.45 -0.06
C HIS A 61 15.53 9.95 -0.93
N ILE A 62 16.78 9.72 -0.57
CA ILE A 62 17.92 10.17 -1.38
C ILE A 62 18.06 9.33 -2.66
N ASN A 63 17.82 8.02 -2.58
CA ASN A 63 18.17 7.11 -3.67
C ASN A 63 17.00 6.73 -4.58
N GLN A 64 15.75 6.90 -4.15
CA GLN A 64 14.58 6.69 -4.99
C GLN A 64 14.38 7.84 -5.98
N SER A 65 15.09 7.78 -7.10
CA SER A 65 14.88 8.66 -8.25
C SER A 65 14.01 8.02 -9.33
N TYR A 66 13.51 8.83 -10.25
CA TYR A 66 12.76 8.41 -11.43
C TYR A 66 13.52 7.36 -12.25
N ASP A 67 14.83 7.57 -12.46
CA ASP A 67 15.67 6.63 -13.20
C ASP A 67 15.94 5.35 -12.39
N PHE A 68 16.10 5.45 -11.06
CA PHE A 68 16.19 4.29 -10.19
C PHE A 68 14.94 3.42 -10.29
N VAL A 69 13.75 3.99 -10.09
CA VAL A 69 12.48 3.27 -10.13
C VAL A 69 12.24 2.62 -11.50
N LYS A 70 12.53 3.32 -12.60
CA LYS A 70 12.43 2.74 -13.94
C LYS A 70 13.33 1.52 -14.13
N ARG A 71 14.56 1.57 -13.60
CA ARG A 71 15.49 0.44 -13.64
C ARG A 71 14.97 -0.73 -12.81
N MET A 72 14.53 -0.48 -11.58
CA MET A 72 14.02 -1.52 -10.69
C MET A 72 12.79 -2.22 -11.29
N ARG A 73 11.81 -1.47 -11.80
CA ARG A 73 10.66 -2.05 -12.50
C ARG A 73 11.06 -2.90 -13.71
N LYS A 74 12.06 -2.47 -14.48
CA LYS A 74 12.56 -3.24 -15.63
C LYS A 74 13.26 -4.53 -15.20
N GLU A 75 14.01 -4.48 -14.10
CA GLU A 75 14.79 -5.61 -13.59
C GLU A 75 13.88 -6.65 -12.95
N TYR A 76 13.08 -6.25 -11.97
CA TYR A 76 12.21 -7.13 -11.18
C TYR A 76 10.90 -7.47 -11.90
N GLY A 77 10.46 -6.67 -12.86
CA GLY A 77 9.30 -6.98 -13.69
C GLY A 77 9.48 -8.19 -14.62
N LYS A 78 10.70 -8.76 -14.70
CA LYS A 78 10.94 -10.05 -15.37
C LYS A 78 10.38 -11.24 -14.58
N LEU A 79 10.27 -11.09 -13.26
CA LEU A 79 9.80 -12.13 -12.33
C LEU A 79 10.56 -13.46 -12.49
N ASP A 80 11.86 -13.39 -12.74
CA ASP A 80 12.76 -14.54 -12.97
C ASP A 80 13.65 -14.87 -11.76
N GLY A 81 13.33 -14.32 -10.58
CA GLY A 81 14.10 -14.51 -9.35
C GLY A 81 13.90 -15.89 -8.71
N VAL A 82 12.65 -16.27 -8.41
CA VAL A 82 12.33 -17.51 -7.69
C VAL A 82 10.88 -17.92 -7.93
N GLU A 83 10.61 -19.22 -8.01
CA GLU A 83 9.27 -19.79 -8.02
C GLU A 83 8.93 -20.33 -6.62
N MET A 84 7.85 -19.82 -6.02
CA MET A 84 7.39 -20.22 -4.70
C MET A 84 5.88 -20.02 -4.56
N SER A 85 5.27 -20.78 -3.65
CA SER A 85 3.87 -20.59 -3.25
C SER A 85 3.71 -19.41 -2.29
N ILE A 86 2.49 -18.87 -2.18
CA ILE A 86 2.17 -17.79 -1.23
C ILE A 86 2.59 -18.17 0.21
N TRP A 87 2.37 -19.43 0.61
CA TRP A 87 2.77 -19.88 1.95
C TRP A 87 4.29 -19.84 2.16
N GLN A 88 5.06 -20.26 1.16
CA GLN A 88 6.52 -20.16 1.22
C GLN A 88 6.99 -18.71 1.25
N CYS A 89 6.31 -17.79 0.55
CA CYS A 89 6.57 -16.35 0.68
C CYS A 89 6.34 -15.88 2.12
N ILE A 90 5.22 -16.28 2.74
CA ILE A 90 4.86 -15.93 4.12
C ILE A 90 5.89 -16.48 5.11
N GLU A 91 6.32 -17.73 4.95
CA GLU A 91 7.35 -18.35 5.81
C GLU A 91 8.69 -17.61 5.74
N LEU A 92 9.08 -17.08 4.58
CA LEU A 92 10.29 -16.26 4.46
C LEU A 92 10.21 -14.95 5.26
N LEU A 93 9.01 -14.42 5.50
CA LEU A 93 8.83 -13.21 6.32
C LEU A 93 9.16 -13.44 7.80
N ASN A 94 9.28 -14.69 8.24
CA ASN A 94 9.75 -15.02 9.58
C ASN A 94 11.23 -14.63 9.81
N GLU A 95 11.99 -14.40 8.73
CA GLU A 95 13.40 -13.99 8.79
C GLU A 95 13.60 -12.47 8.64
N PHE A 96 12.51 -11.69 8.54
CA PHE A 96 12.56 -10.28 8.22
C PHE A 96 11.81 -9.41 9.25
N VAL A 97 12.49 -8.36 9.72
CA VAL A 97 11.95 -7.30 10.57
C VAL A 97 11.96 -6.00 9.77
N ASP A 98 10.87 -5.24 9.83
CA ASP A 98 10.69 -4.03 9.03
C ASP A 98 11.39 -2.81 9.66
N GLU A 99 12.51 -2.40 9.07
CA GLU A 99 13.29 -1.25 9.53
C GLU A 99 12.60 0.11 9.31
N SER A 100 11.50 0.15 8.55
CA SER A 100 10.72 1.37 8.30
C SER A 100 9.61 1.61 9.32
N ASP A 101 9.24 0.56 10.07
CA ASP A 101 8.15 0.59 11.03
C ASP A 101 8.66 1.09 12.41
N PRO A 102 8.14 2.22 12.92
CA PRO A 102 8.49 2.72 14.24
C PRO A 102 7.81 1.97 15.39
N ASP A 103 6.75 1.21 15.11
CA ASP A 103 5.85 0.60 16.09
C ASP A 103 6.18 -0.88 16.35
N LEU A 104 6.68 -1.62 15.34
CA LEU A 104 6.90 -3.07 15.42
C LEU A 104 8.39 -3.48 15.30
N ASP A 105 8.84 -4.38 16.17
CA ASP A 105 10.16 -5.04 16.15
C ASP A 105 10.06 -6.58 16.04
N GLU A 106 8.90 -7.06 15.60
CA GLU A 106 8.58 -8.48 15.46
C GLU A 106 8.72 -8.94 14.01
N PRO A 107 8.89 -10.25 13.74
CA PRO A 107 8.89 -10.77 12.39
C PRO A 107 7.59 -10.46 11.64
N GLN A 108 7.71 -10.07 10.36
CA GLN A 108 6.57 -9.60 9.55
C GLN A 108 5.46 -10.65 9.35
N ILE A 109 5.74 -11.93 9.58
CA ILE A 109 4.72 -13.00 9.54
C ILE A 109 3.65 -12.83 10.63
N GLU A 110 4.01 -12.36 11.81
CA GLU A 110 3.07 -12.19 12.93
C GLU A 110 2.06 -11.10 12.59
N HIS A 111 2.58 -9.96 12.14
CA HIS A 111 1.79 -8.83 11.65
C HIS A 111 0.85 -9.21 10.49
N LEU A 112 1.33 -10.03 9.56
CA LEU A 112 0.53 -10.53 8.45
C LEU A 112 -0.66 -11.37 8.91
N LEU A 113 -0.41 -12.35 9.78
CA LEU A 113 -1.47 -13.25 10.26
C LEU A 113 -2.48 -12.50 11.12
N GLN A 114 -2.00 -11.55 11.94
CA GLN A 114 -2.86 -10.66 12.73
C GLN A 114 -3.75 -9.80 11.82
N THR A 115 -3.19 -9.18 10.78
CA THR A 115 -3.94 -8.37 9.80
C THR A 115 -4.98 -9.21 9.04
N ALA A 116 -4.62 -10.42 8.61
CA ALA A 116 -5.55 -11.29 7.90
C ALA A 116 -6.73 -11.72 8.79
N GLU A 117 -6.46 -12.15 10.03
CA GLU A 117 -7.50 -12.54 10.99
C GLU A 117 -8.38 -11.35 11.41
N ALA A 118 -7.77 -10.17 11.50
CA ALA A 118 -8.45 -8.92 11.80
C ALA A 118 -9.56 -8.61 10.79
N ILE A 119 -9.16 -8.54 9.53
CA ILE A 119 -10.07 -8.28 8.41
C ILE A 119 -11.09 -9.41 8.29
N ARG A 120 -10.69 -10.68 8.52
CA ARG A 120 -11.61 -11.82 8.51
C ARG A 120 -12.74 -11.68 9.53
N LYS A 121 -12.47 -11.11 10.70
CA LYS A 121 -13.46 -10.89 11.76
C LYS A 121 -14.46 -9.80 11.36
N ASP A 122 -13.98 -8.70 10.78
CA ASP A 122 -14.80 -7.51 10.49
C ASP A 122 -15.51 -7.59 9.13
N TYR A 123 -14.89 -8.27 8.16
CA TYR A 123 -15.39 -8.44 6.78
C TYR A 123 -15.44 -9.92 6.37
N PRO A 124 -16.20 -10.78 7.06
CA PRO A 124 -16.15 -12.24 6.87
C PRO A 124 -16.57 -12.72 5.47
N ASN A 125 -17.27 -11.89 4.70
CA ASN A 125 -17.74 -12.22 3.35
C ASN A 125 -16.82 -11.70 2.23
N GLU A 126 -15.76 -10.95 2.56
CA GLU A 126 -14.80 -10.39 1.60
C GLU A 126 -13.48 -11.17 1.69
N ASP A 127 -13.49 -12.43 1.28
CA ASP A 127 -12.36 -13.36 1.34
C ASP A 127 -11.08 -12.82 0.70
N TRP A 128 -11.21 -12.09 -0.41
CA TRP A 128 -10.11 -11.42 -1.09
C TRP A 128 -9.44 -10.34 -0.22
N LEU A 129 -10.18 -9.68 0.69
CA LEU A 129 -9.64 -8.64 1.56
C LEU A 129 -8.74 -9.24 2.66
N HIS A 130 -9.05 -10.47 3.11
CA HIS A 130 -8.26 -11.19 4.13
C HIS A 130 -6.85 -11.50 3.62
N LEU A 131 -6.70 -11.71 2.31
CA LEU A 131 -5.44 -12.05 1.66
C LEU A 131 -4.53 -10.82 1.41
N THR A 132 -5.05 -9.60 1.53
CA THR A 132 -4.36 -8.37 1.05
C THR A 132 -3.45 -7.67 2.07
N GLY A 133 -3.24 -8.23 3.26
CA GLY A 133 -2.32 -7.66 4.28
C GLY A 133 -0.90 -8.20 4.18
N LEU A 134 0.01 -7.47 3.52
CA LEU A 134 1.39 -7.91 3.31
C LEU A 134 2.38 -6.74 3.25
N ILE A 135 3.26 -6.67 4.25
CA ILE A 135 4.44 -5.77 4.39
C ILE A 135 4.04 -4.29 4.39
N HIS A 136 4.77 -3.43 5.11
CA HIS A 136 4.50 -1.99 5.16
C HIS A 136 5.75 -1.18 4.82
N GLY A 137 5.57 0.07 4.43
CA GLY A 137 6.68 1.01 4.19
C GLY A 137 6.27 2.12 3.24
N ASP A 138 6.28 3.36 3.71
CA ASP A 138 5.61 4.47 3.03
C ASP A 138 6.16 4.71 1.61
N THR A 139 5.27 4.75 0.62
CA THR A 139 5.59 4.93 -0.79
C THR A 139 5.20 6.34 -1.28
N PHE A 140 5.88 6.80 -2.32
CA PHE A 140 5.62 8.09 -2.95
C PHE A 140 5.91 8.08 -4.45
N PRO A 141 5.23 8.95 -5.24
CA PRO A 141 5.53 9.15 -6.65
C PRO A 141 6.93 9.72 -6.87
N VAL A 142 7.66 9.15 -7.82
CA VAL A 142 8.87 9.77 -8.39
C VAL A 142 8.53 10.44 -9.72
N GLY A 143 9.34 11.40 -10.17
CA GLY A 143 9.09 12.08 -11.45
C GLY A 143 8.07 13.22 -11.40
N CYS A 144 7.55 13.55 -10.22
CA CYS A 144 6.87 14.80 -9.89
C CYS A 144 7.41 15.35 -8.54
N ALA A 145 7.01 16.56 -8.16
CA ALA A 145 7.46 17.19 -6.93
C ALA A 145 7.03 16.36 -5.70
N PHE A 146 7.94 16.25 -4.72
CA PHE A 146 7.65 15.59 -3.44
C PHE A 146 6.82 16.53 -2.54
N ASP A 147 5.71 15.99 -2.04
CA ASP A 147 4.75 16.68 -1.17
C ASP A 147 5.26 16.78 0.28
N ASP A 148 4.77 17.78 1.02
CA ASP A 148 5.16 18.00 2.42
C ASP A 148 4.62 16.91 3.38
N SER A 149 3.59 16.18 2.97
CA SER A 149 3.01 15.05 3.70
C SER A 149 3.89 13.80 3.72
N ASN A 150 4.93 13.73 2.89
CA ASN A 150 5.89 12.65 2.93
C ASN A 150 6.67 12.66 4.25
N VAL A 151 6.73 11.51 4.93
CA VAL A 151 7.52 11.32 6.17
C VAL A 151 8.95 11.80 5.95
N HIS A 152 9.56 12.45 6.94
CA HIS A 152 10.94 12.96 6.88
C HIS A 152 11.32 13.67 5.56
N LYS A 153 10.42 14.52 5.05
CA LYS A 153 10.57 15.25 3.79
C LYS A 153 11.93 15.95 3.60
N LYS A 154 12.55 16.41 4.70
CA LYS A 154 13.89 17.02 4.74
C LYS A 154 14.96 16.25 3.95
N PHE A 155 14.86 14.92 3.88
CA PHE A 155 15.87 14.11 3.20
C PHE A 155 15.78 14.15 1.67
N PHE A 156 14.64 14.58 1.11
CA PHE A 156 14.52 14.74 -0.34
C PHE A 156 15.45 15.82 -0.89
N GLU A 157 15.94 16.77 -0.09
CA GLU A 157 16.93 17.76 -0.55
C GLU A 157 18.21 17.10 -1.13
N GLY A 158 18.54 15.89 -0.68
CA GLY A 158 19.66 15.10 -1.20
C GLY A 158 19.32 14.25 -2.43
N ASN A 159 18.04 14.17 -2.84
CA ASN A 159 17.62 13.39 -4.00
C ASN A 159 17.99 14.14 -5.31
N PRO A 160 18.58 13.45 -6.31
CA PRO A 160 18.94 14.08 -7.59
C PRO A 160 17.74 14.68 -8.35
N ASP A 161 16.52 14.20 -8.09
CA ASP A 161 15.31 14.68 -8.75
C ASP A 161 14.68 15.90 -8.06
N TYR A 162 15.07 16.21 -6.82
CA TYR A 162 14.45 17.28 -6.02
C TYR A 162 14.51 18.65 -6.69
N ASN A 163 15.67 18.99 -7.25
CA ASN A 163 15.90 20.26 -7.98
C ASN A 163 15.88 20.08 -9.49
N ASN A 164 15.50 18.90 -9.99
CA ASN A 164 15.48 18.62 -11.42
C ASN A 164 14.25 19.28 -12.06
N PRO A 165 14.40 20.24 -13.00
CA PRO A 165 13.28 20.98 -13.59
C PRO A 165 12.26 20.09 -14.33
N LYS A 166 12.64 18.86 -14.68
CA LYS A 166 11.75 17.88 -15.31
C LYS A 166 10.79 17.23 -14.30
N TYR A 167 11.21 17.12 -13.04
CA TYR A 167 10.52 16.34 -12.01
C TYR A 167 10.00 17.23 -10.88
N ASN A 168 10.59 18.39 -10.62
CA ASN A 168 10.26 19.23 -9.46
C ASN A 168 9.01 20.12 -9.62
N THR A 169 8.15 19.84 -10.60
CA THR A 169 6.86 20.52 -10.75
C THR A 169 5.73 19.63 -10.24
N LYS A 170 4.55 20.23 -9.96
CA LYS A 170 3.37 19.52 -9.42
C LYS A 170 3.07 18.21 -10.15
N ASN A 171 3.15 18.22 -11.48
CA ASN A 171 2.89 17.04 -12.30
C ASN A 171 4.17 16.39 -12.83
N GLY A 172 5.28 17.13 -12.91
CA GLY A 172 6.54 16.64 -13.46
C GLY A 172 6.36 16.04 -14.85
N VAL A 173 6.58 14.73 -14.98
CA VAL A 173 6.39 13.99 -16.25
C VAL A 173 4.96 13.52 -16.51
N TYR A 174 4.05 13.67 -15.56
CA TYR A 174 2.69 13.15 -15.64
C TYR A 174 1.70 14.15 -16.21
N SER A 175 0.62 13.65 -16.80
CA SER A 175 -0.56 14.46 -17.09
C SER A 175 -1.54 14.41 -15.92
N GLU A 176 -2.31 15.48 -15.73
CA GLU A 176 -3.38 15.50 -14.73
C GLU A 176 -4.42 14.41 -15.04
N GLY A 177 -4.85 13.69 -14.01
CA GLY A 177 -5.79 12.56 -14.13
C GLY A 177 -5.25 11.38 -14.95
N CYS A 178 -3.92 11.21 -15.07
CA CYS A 178 -3.35 10.09 -15.84
C CYS A 178 -3.71 8.71 -15.29
N GLY A 179 -4.17 8.64 -14.04
CA GLY A 179 -4.37 7.40 -13.31
C GLY A 179 -3.09 6.97 -12.62
N LEU A 180 -3.22 6.47 -11.39
CA LEU A 180 -2.08 6.04 -10.58
C LEU A 180 -1.30 4.89 -11.23
N ASP A 181 -1.97 4.09 -12.06
CA ASP A 181 -1.33 3.02 -12.81
C ASP A 181 -0.20 3.51 -13.75
N ASN A 182 -0.26 4.77 -14.18
CA ASN A 182 0.76 5.44 -15.00
C ASN A 182 1.79 6.22 -14.18
N VAL A 183 1.63 6.30 -12.86
CA VAL A 183 2.55 6.94 -11.93
C VAL A 183 3.61 5.93 -11.49
N LEU A 184 4.87 6.37 -11.41
CA LEU A 184 5.97 5.51 -11.01
C LEU A 184 6.19 5.61 -9.51
N MET A 185 6.16 4.45 -8.87
CA MET A 185 6.44 4.21 -7.47
C MET A 185 7.21 2.88 -7.39
N TRP A 186 8.02 2.67 -6.35
CA TRP A 186 8.72 1.41 -6.15
C TRP A 186 8.79 1.03 -4.67
N GLY A 187 8.56 -0.25 -4.40
CA GLY A 187 8.48 -0.84 -3.06
C GLY A 187 7.87 -2.23 -3.15
N HIS A 188 7.54 -2.82 -2.00
CA HIS A 188 6.83 -4.10 -1.95
C HIS A 188 5.43 -3.98 -2.58
N ASP A 189 4.73 -2.86 -2.40
CA ASP A 189 3.42 -2.57 -3.01
C ASP A 189 3.42 -2.86 -4.52
N ASP A 190 4.33 -2.21 -5.25
CA ASP A 190 4.40 -2.27 -6.70
C ASP A 190 4.92 -3.63 -7.19
N TYR A 191 5.88 -4.22 -6.47
CA TYR A 191 6.39 -5.55 -6.78
C TYR A 191 5.32 -6.64 -6.59
N MET A 192 4.59 -6.61 -5.48
CA MET A 192 3.53 -7.58 -5.21
C MET A 192 2.35 -7.44 -6.17
N TYR A 193 2.02 -6.20 -6.57
CA TYR A 193 1.07 -5.97 -7.66
C TYR A 193 1.52 -6.63 -8.97
N LEU A 194 2.80 -6.47 -9.36
CA LEU A 194 3.35 -7.11 -10.56
C LEU A 194 3.29 -8.64 -10.45
N VAL A 195 3.71 -9.21 -9.32
CA VAL A 195 3.64 -10.65 -9.07
C VAL A 195 2.19 -11.15 -9.22
N ALA A 196 1.22 -10.49 -8.58
CA ALA A 196 -0.18 -10.88 -8.62
C ALA A 196 -0.75 -10.80 -10.06
N LYS A 197 -0.43 -9.72 -10.77
CA LYS A 197 -0.92 -9.46 -12.13
C LYS A 197 -0.37 -10.46 -13.15
N GLU A 198 0.95 -10.66 -13.16
CA GLU A 198 1.61 -11.56 -14.12
C GLU A 198 1.31 -13.04 -13.83
N ASN A 199 1.07 -13.40 -12.56
CA ASN A 199 0.57 -14.74 -12.18
C ASN A 199 -0.96 -14.90 -12.36
N LYS A 200 -1.63 -13.92 -12.99
CA LYS A 200 -3.07 -13.98 -13.34
C LYS A 200 -3.96 -14.27 -12.14
N THR A 201 -3.73 -13.52 -11.06
CA THR A 201 -4.58 -13.57 -9.88
C THR A 201 -6.06 -13.41 -10.21
N THR A 202 -6.92 -13.97 -9.37
CA THR A 202 -8.37 -13.79 -9.43
C THR A 202 -8.89 -12.67 -8.54
N LEU A 203 -7.99 -11.90 -7.91
CA LEU A 203 -8.37 -10.76 -7.09
C LEU A 203 -9.11 -9.69 -7.92
N PRO A 204 -10.13 -9.03 -7.33
CA PRO A 204 -10.79 -7.90 -7.99
C PRO A 204 -9.85 -6.68 -8.11
N SER A 205 -10.24 -5.70 -8.93
CA SER A 205 -9.49 -4.45 -9.10
C SER A 205 -9.22 -3.75 -7.76
N ALA A 206 -10.20 -3.72 -6.85
CA ALA A 206 -10.05 -3.19 -5.50
C ALA A 206 -8.93 -3.89 -4.70
N GLY A 207 -8.82 -5.21 -4.78
CA GLY A 207 -7.76 -5.98 -4.10
C GLY A 207 -6.38 -5.67 -4.66
N LEU A 208 -6.25 -5.56 -5.99
CA LEU A 208 -5.01 -5.15 -6.63
C LEU A 208 -4.64 -3.70 -6.30
N PHE A 209 -5.62 -2.81 -6.20
CA PHE A 209 -5.42 -1.42 -5.81
C PHE A 209 -4.91 -1.31 -4.37
N ILE A 210 -5.50 -2.07 -3.44
CA ILE A 210 -5.03 -2.13 -2.05
C ILE A 210 -3.59 -2.64 -2.00
N ILE A 211 -3.27 -3.75 -2.66
CA ILE A 211 -1.90 -4.28 -2.71
C ILE A 211 -0.92 -3.21 -3.19
N ARG A 212 -1.28 -2.45 -4.23
CA ARG A 212 -0.38 -1.50 -4.88
C ARG A 212 -0.23 -0.14 -4.18
N TYR A 213 -1.18 0.25 -3.32
CA TYR A 213 -1.21 1.62 -2.77
C TYR A 213 -1.45 1.69 -1.26
N HIS A 214 -1.45 0.56 -0.54
CA HIS A 214 -1.66 0.54 0.91
C HIS A 214 -0.55 1.24 1.71
N SER A 215 0.63 1.43 1.11
CA SER A 215 1.69 2.21 1.73
C SER A 215 1.73 3.66 1.24
N PHE A 216 0.81 4.09 0.37
CA PHE A 216 0.80 5.44 -0.19
C PHE A 216 0.13 6.46 0.75
N TYR A 217 0.66 6.57 1.98
CA TYR A 217 0.12 7.41 3.06
C TYR A 217 -0.10 8.89 2.67
N PRO A 218 0.83 9.56 1.94
CA PRO A 218 0.58 10.89 1.41
C PRO A 218 -0.79 11.03 0.71
N LEU A 219 -1.19 10.02 -0.07
CA LEU A 219 -2.48 10.01 -0.74
C LEU A 219 -3.62 9.68 0.22
N HIS A 220 -3.61 8.50 0.83
CA HIS A 220 -4.79 8.00 1.53
C HIS A 220 -4.95 8.53 2.97
N LYS A 221 -3.97 9.26 3.51
CA LYS A 221 -4.09 9.96 4.80
C LYS A 221 -4.25 11.46 4.63
N PHE A 222 -3.54 12.06 3.67
CA PHE A 222 -3.46 13.52 3.53
C PHE A 222 -4.06 14.07 2.23
N GLY A 223 -4.46 13.22 1.28
CA GLY A 223 -5.03 13.63 0.00
C GLY A 223 -4.02 14.19 -1.01
N ALA A 224 -2.72 14.10 -0.71
CA ALA A 224 -1.66 14.52 -1.62
C ALA A 224 -1.68 13.68 -2.91
N TYR A 225 -1.19 14.25 -4.02
CA TYR A 225 -1.15 13.60 -5.34
C TYR A 225 -2.51 13.21 -5.96
N SER A 226 -3.64 13.60 -5.36
CA SER A 226 -4.98 13.34 -5.88
C SER A 226 -5.23 13.88 -7.30
N HIS A 227 -4.46 14.88 -7.75
CA HIS A 227 -4.50 15.39 -9.13
C HIS A 227 -4.01 14.38 -10.19
N LEU A 228 -3.34 13.29 -9.79
CA LEU A 228 -2.89 12.23 -10.70
C LEU A 228 -3.93 11.09 -10.83
N MET A 229 -4.92 11.03 -9.94
CA MET A 229 -5.90 9.95 -9.91
C MET A 229 -6.89 10.00 -11.07
N SER A 230 -7.21 8.83 -11.62
CA SER A 230 -8.35 8.60 -12.49
C SER A 230 -9.65 8.46 -11.68
N GLU A 231 -10.80 8.35 -12.35
CA GLU A 231 -12.08 8.08 -11.66
C GLU A 231 -12.10 6.68 -11.02
N GLU A 232 -11.50 5.67 -11.67
CA GLU A 232 -11.38 4.32 -11.09
C GLU A 232 -10.52 4.31 -9.83
N ASP A 233 -9.43 5.09 -9.80
CA ASP A 233 -8.60 5.22 -8.59
C ASP A 233 -9.39 5.81 -7.43
N LYS A 234 -10.26 6.80 -7.69
CA LYS A 234 -11.10 7.43 -6.67
C LYS A 234 -12.14 6.45 -6.12
N GLU A 235 -12.71 5.61 -6.99
CA GLU A 235 -13.62 4.56 -6.56
C GLU A 235 -12.92 3.50 -5.72
N ASN A 236 -11.67 3.13 -6.06
CA ASN A 236 -10.91 2.15 -5.30
C ASN A 236 -10.34 2.69 -3.98
N LEU A 237 -10.09 4.00 -3.89
CA LEU A 237 -9.58 4.65 -2.68
C LEU A 237 -10.48 4.40 -1.46
N LYS A 238 -11.80 4.28 -1.65
CA LYS A 238 -12.74 3.95 -0.56
C LYS A 238 -12.42 2.59 0.09
N TRP A 239 -12.01 1.60 -0.70
CA TRP A 239 -11.63 0.27 -0.21
C TRP A 239 -10.31 0.32 0.54
N LEU A 240 -9.38 1.16 0.08
CA LEU A 240 -8.11 1.38 0.77
C LEU A 240 -8.31 2.01 2.15
N HIS A 241 -9.20 2.99 2.29
CA HIS A 241 -9.54 3.57 3.59
C HIS A 241 -10.15 2.54 4.54
N ILE A 242 -11.04 1.67 4.03
CA ILE A 242 -11.63 0.56 4.79
C ILE A 242 -10.53 -0.40 5.28
N PHE A 243 -9.67 -0.83 4.37
CA PHE A 243 -8.57 -1.74 4.67
C PHE A 243 -7.61 -1.17 5.72
N ASN A 244 -7.14 0.07 5.55
CA ASN A 244 -6.24 0.72 6.49
C ASN A 244 -6.88 0.92 7.87
N SER A 245 -8.18 1.20 7.92
CA SER A 245 -8.91 1.32 9.19
C SER A 245 -8.96 0.00 9.95
N ALA A 246 -9.14 -1.12 9.24
CA ALA A 246 -9.14 -2.46 9.85
C ALA A 246 -7.76 -2.82 10.41
N ILE A 247 -6.68 -2.51 9.69
CA ILE A 247 -5.29 -2.71 10.17
C ILE A 247 -5.05 -1.94 11.47
N LEU A 248 -5.33 -0.62 11.45
CA LEU A 248 -5.02 0.25 12.59
C LEU A 248 -5.85 -0.08 13.83
N GLN A 249 -7.09 -0.56 13.68
CA GLN A 249 -7.91 -0.96 14.83
C GLN A 249 -7.40 -2.21 15.53
N PHE A 250 -6.78 -3.13 14.81
CA PHE A 250 -6.25 -4.34 15.43
C PHE A 250 -4.95 -4.10 16.15
N ALA A 251 -4.09 -3.22 15.63
CA ALA A 251 -2.90 -2.74 16.33
C ALA A 251 -3.23 -2.05 17.68
N GLN A 252 -4.51 -1.74 17.97
CA GLN A 252 -4.96 -1.20 19.25
C GLN A 252 -5.33 -2.27 20.29
N GLN A 253 -5.56 -3.51 19.87
CA GLN A 253 -6.01 -4.61 20.74
C GLN A 253 -4.86 -5.49 21.27
N ILE A 254 -3.64 -5.22 20.78
CA ILE A 254 -2.38 -5.85 21.16
C ILE A 254 -1.54 -4.83 21.92
#